data_AF-A0A3D5KGJ7-F1
#
_entry.id   AF-A0A3D5KGJ7-F1
#
_cell.length_a   1.000
_cell.length_b   1.000
_cell.length_c   1.000
_cell.angle_alpha   90.00
_cell.angle_beta   90.00
_cell.angle_gamma   90.00
#
_symmetry.space_group_name_H-M   'P 1'
#
loop_
_entity.id
_entity.type
_entity.pdbx_description
1 polymer ?
#
loop_
_entity_poly.entity_id
_entity_poly.type
_entity_poly.pdbx_seq_one_letter_code
_entity_poly.pdbx_strand_id
1 'polypeptide(L)'
;MEAIKVTDVIEKDLNMEDAIVLRNIIENSIEDKVILDFSGLMRVPTTFLCSLLTDLINKYGRDYIASHIQVRNLNNIADYNRVLLGTAFFDSKTMNTAFN
;
A
#
# COMPACT_ATOMS: atom_id res chain seq x y z
N MET A 1 12.76 9.99 -3.89
CA MET A 1 12.04 8.70 -3.97
C MET A 1 12.89 7.63 -3.32
N GLU A 2 12.58 7.37 -2.06
CA GLU A 2 13.29 6.42 -1.20
C GLU A 2 12.67 5.03 -1.33
N ALA A 3 13.49 3.98 -1.37
CA ALA A 3 13.01 2.61 -1.43
C ALA A 3 13.22 1.91 -0.08
N ILE A 4 12.12 1.66 0.62
CA ILE A 4 12.11 0.96 1.90
C ILE A 4 11.87 -0.52 1.62
N LYS A 5 12.85 -1.35 1.97
CA LYS A 5 12.69 -2.80 1.93
C LYS A 5 11.96 -3.24 3.19
N VAL A 6 10.74 -3.75 2.99
CA VAL A 6 9.84 -4.10 4.10
C VAL A 6 10.45 -5.17 4.98
N THR A 7 11.21 -6.11 4.40
CA THR A 7 11.91 -7.16 5.14
C THR A 7 13.13 -6.70 5.94
N ASP A 8 13.59 -5.46 5.76
CA ASP A 8 14.64 -4.87 6.61
C ASP A 8 14.03 -4.21 7.86
N VAL A 9 12.72 -3.96 7.84
CA VAL A 9 11.95 -3.35 8.94
C VAL A 9 11.13 -4.39 9.69
N ILE A 10 10.61 -5.39 8.98
CA ILE A 10 9.68 -6.40 9.49
C ILE A 10 10.22 -7.79 9.19
N GLU A 11 10.14 -8.70 10.15
CA GLU A 11 10.45 -10.12 9.93
C GLU A 11 9.45 -10.77 8.96
N LYS A 12 9.72 -12.00 8.50
CA LYS A 12 8.92 -12.63 7.43
C LYS A 12 7.45 -12.87 7.80
N ASP A 13 7.13 -12.91 9.09
CA ASP A 13 5.79 -13.12 9.62
C ASP A 13 5.16 -11.78 10.03
N LEU A 14 4.48 -11.14 9.07
CA LEU A 14 3.83 -9.85 9.24
C LEU A 14 2.71 -9.90 10.31
N ASN A 15 2.84 -9.10 11.37
CA ASN A 15 1.79 -8.88 12.36
C ASN A 15 1.25 -7.43 12.30
N MET A 16 0.23 -7.13 13.11
CA MET A 16 -0.41 -5.80 13.12
C MET A 16 0.48 -4.69 13.73
N GLU A 17 1.36 -5.02 14.68
CA GLU A 17 2.28 -4.07 15.30
C GLU A 17 3.35 -3.61 14.30
N ASP A 18 3.78 -4.51 13.43
CA ASP A 18 4.74 -4.18 12.37
C ASP A 18 4.19 -3.15 11.37
N ALA A 19 2.87 -3.13 11.16
CA ALA A 19 2.21 -2.12 10.34
C ALA A 19 2.35 -0.72 10.95
N ILE A 20 2.36 -0.61 12.29
CA ILE A 20 2.55 0.65 13.01
C ILE A 20 3.98 1.16 12.81
N VAL A 21 4.97 0.26 12.90
CA VAL A 21 6.38 0.62 12.68
C VAL A 21 6.59 1.11 11.25
N LEU A 22 6.11 0.35 10.27
CA LEU A 22 6.23 0.71 8.87
C LEU A 22 5.52 2.03 8.55
N ARG A 23 4.36 2.29 9.17
CA ARG A 23 3.65 3.57 9.06
C ARG A 23 4.52 4.73 9.50
N ASN A 24 5.16 4.66 10.67
CA ASN A 24 6.00 5.74 11.17
C ASN A 24 7.19 6.04 10.22
N ILE A 25 7.79 5.01 9.62
CA ILE A 25 8.88 5.20 8.64
C ILE A 25 8.37 5.86 7.37
N ILE A 26 7.23 5.41 6.86
CA ILE A 26 6.57 6.04 5.70
C ILE A 26 6.29 7.51 6.01
N GLU A 27 5.68 7.82 7.16
CA GLU A 27 5.33 9.19 7.53
C GLU A 27 6.54 10.12 7.60
N ASN A 28 7.70 9.61 8.04
CA ASN A 28 8.95 10.38 8.06
C ASN A 28 9.52 10.65 6.66
N SER A 29 9.08 9.90 5.64
CA SER A 29 9.67 9.91 4.29
C SER A 29 8.65 10.26 3.20
N ILE A 30 7.40 10.54 3.58
CA ILE A 30 6.28 10.59 2.62
C ILE A 30 6.33 11.81 1.70
N GLU A 31 6.97 12.90 2.14
CA GLU A 31 7.17 14.11 1.35
C GLU A 31 8.00 13.84 0.07
N ASP A 32 8.94 12.89 0.12
CA ASP A 32 9.88 12.58 -0.98
C ASP A 32 9.44 11.43 -1.90
N LYS A 33 8.22 10.94 -1.70
CA LYS A 33 7.66 9.70 -2.27
C LYS A 33 8.45 8.45 -1.84
N VAL A 34 7.71 7.40 -1.51
CA VAL A 34 8.24 6.17 -0.94
C VAL A 34 7.89 4.98 -1.83
N ILE A 35 8.84 4.08 -2.05
CA ILE A 35 8.61 2.76 -2.62
C ILE A 35 8.74 1.73 -1.52
N LEU A 36 7.67 0.96 -1.28
CA LEU A 36 7.72 -0.21 -0.40
C LEU A 36 8.08 -1.45 -1.22
N ASP A 37 9.21 -2.05 -0.89
CA ASP A 37 9.70 -3.27 -1.52
C ASP A 37 9.39 -4.49 -0.65
N PHE A 38 8.46 -5.32 -1.12
CA PHE A 38 8.00 -6.53 -0.45
C PHE A 38 8.81 -7.78 -0.84
N SER A 39 10.00 -7.60 -1.43
CA SER A 39 10.91 -8.72 -1.76
C SER A 39 11.17 -9.62 -0.56
N GLY A 40 11.00 -10.93 -0.77
CA GLY A 40 11.19 -11.94 0.27
C GLY A 40 9.93 -12.27 1.08
N LEU A 41 8.80 -11.59 0.82
CA LEU A 41 7.50 -11.90 1.41
C LEU A 41 6.65 -12.70 0.41
N MET A 42 6.16 -13.86 0.84
CA MET A 42 5.32 -14.73 0.01
C MET A 42 3.95 -14.10 -0.25
N ARG A 43 3.29 -13.59 0.79
CA ARG A 43 1.98 -12.93 0.68
C ARG A 43 1.79 -11.97 1.83
N VAL A 44 1.33 -10.76 1.53
CA VAL A 44 1.01 -9.76 2.56
C VAL A 44 -0.46 -9.90 2.92
N PRO A 45 -0.84 -10.12 4.19
CA PRO A 45 -2.24 -10.18 4.57
C PRO A 45 -3.00 -8.90 4.19
N THR A 46 -4.20 -9.02 3.63
CA THR A 46 -5.03 -7.84 3.31
C THR A 46 -5.33 -7.01 4.55
N THR A 47 -5.46 -7.65 5.71
CA THR A 47 -5.63 -6.98 7.01
C THR A 47 -4.44 -6.08 7.35
N PHE A 48 -3.21 -6.52 7.08
CA PHE A 48 -2.00 -5.70 7.24
C PHE A 48 -2.05 -4.46 6.33
N LEU A 49 -2.41 -4.66 5.05
CA LEU A 49 -2.56 -3.57 4.09
C LEU A 49 -3.65 -2.58 4.51
N CYS A 50 -4.78 -3.09 5.01
CA CYS A 50 -5.86 -2.27 5.57
C CYS A 50 -5.36 -1.43 6.75
N SER A 51 -4.70 -2.04 7.74
CA SER A 51 -4.17 -1.33 8.90
C SER A 51 -3.16 -0.25 8.49
N LEU A 52 -2.24 -0.57 7.58
CA LEU A 52 -1.23 0.38 7.10
C LEU A 52 -1.84 1.56 6.34
N LEU A 53 -2.68 1.26 5.34
CA LEU A 53 -3.16 2.26 4.40
C LEU A 53 -4.34 3.07 4.94
N THR A 54 -5.22 2.49 5.77
CA THR A 54 -6.42 3.19 6.26
C THR A 54 -6.03 4.43 7.06
N ASP A 55 -5.06 4.30 7.96
CA ASP A 55 -4.58 5.44 8.77
C ASP A 55 -3.93 6.52 7.90
N LEU A 56 -3.07 6.12 6.97
CA LEU A 56 -2.39 7.02 6.04
C LEU A 56 -3.39 7.76 5.13
N ILE A 57 -4.37 7.03 4.59
CA ILE A 57 -5.44 7.59 3.76
C ILE A 57 -6.30 8.56 4.57
N ASN A 58 -6.65 8.22 5.81
CA ASN A 58 -7.44 9.09 6.68
C ASN A 58 -6.69 10.38 7.04
N LYS A 59 -5.36 10.32 7.17
CA LYS A 59 -4.52 11.46 7.57
C LYS A 59 -4.17 12.39 6.39
N TYR A 60 -3.78 11.84 5.25
CA TYR A 60 -3.23 12.61 4.12
C TYR A 60 -4.18 12.68 2.90
N GLY A 61 -5.21 11.85 2.87
CA GLY A 61 -6.10 11.71 1.72
C GLY A 61 -5.63 10.64 0.74
N ARG A 62 -6.60 10.00 0.10
CA ARG A 62 -6.38 8.84 -0.79
C ARG A 62 -5.48 9.18 -1.98
N ASP A 63 -5.74 10.29 -2.65
CA ASP A 63 -4.99 10.70 -3.85
C ASP A 63 -3.53 11.03 -3.53
N TYR A 64 -3.29 11.62 -2.36
CA TYR A 64 -1.94 11.90 -1.89
C TYR A 64 -1.18 10.59 -1.64
N ILE A 65 -1.78 9.65 -0.90
CA ILE A 65 -1.17 8.34 -0.65
C ILE A 65 -0.92 7.58 -1.95
N ALA A 66 -1.88 7.55 -2.88
CA ALA A 66 -1.74 6.85 -4.15
C ALA A 66 -0.63 7.43 -5.06
N SER A 67 -0.36 8.74 -4.93
CA SER A 67 0.70 9.41 -5.71
C SER A 67 2.08 9.40 -5.04
N HIS A 68 2.14 9.21 -3.71
CA HIS A 68 3.37 9.26 -2.93
C HIS A 68 3.85 7.90 -2.44
N ILE A 69 2.99 6.88 -2.38
CA ILE A 69 3.38 5.52 -2.00
C ILE A 69 3.25 4.61 -3.21
N GLN A 70 4.38 4.05 -3.63
CA GLN A 70 4.46 3.00 -4.63
C GLN A 70 4.85 1.69 -3.96
N VAL A 71 4.50 0.57 -4.58
CA VAL A 71 4.88 -0.76 -4.10
C VAL A 71 5.57 -1.54 -5.22
N ARG A 72 6.53 -2.38 -4.86
CA ARG A 72 7.18 -3.32 -5.77
C ARG A 72 7.35 -4.69 -5.11
N ASN A 73 7.44 -5.73 -5.95
CA ASN A 73 7.58 -7.12 -5.52
C ASN A 73 6.46 -7.59 -4.55
N LEU A 74 5.29 -6.96 -4.64
CA LEU A 74 4.11 -7.33 -3.86
C LEU A 74 3.30 -8.40 -4.61
N ASN A 75 3.30 -9.63 -4.10
CA ASN A 75 2.64 -10.75 -4.77
C ASN A 75 1.12 -10.57 -4.92
N ASN A 76 0.46 -9.91 -3.98
CA ASN A 76 -0.98 -9.66 -4.01
C ASN A 76 -1.33 -8.19 -4.25
N ILE A 77 -0.78 -7.62 -5.33
CA ILE A 77 -1.03 -6.22 -5.74
C ILE A 77 -2.51 -5.88 -5.91
N ALA A 78 -3.35 -6.85 -6.30
CA ALA A 78 -4.79 -6.66 -6.42
C ALA A 78 -5.44 -6.31 -5.07
N ASP A 79 -5.01 -6.95 -3.98
CA ASP A 79 -5.50 -6.65 -2.63
C ASP A 79 -5.06 -5.26 -2.19
N TYR A 80 -3.81 -4.88 -2.48
CA TYR A 80 -3.30 -3.53 -2.23
C TYR A 80 -4.12 -2.46 -2.95
N ASN A 81 -4.34 -2.62 -4.25
CA ASN A 81 -5.13 -1.68 -5.04
C ASN A 81 -6.57 -1.60 -4.53
N ARG A 82 -7.16 -2.73 -4.12
CA ARG A 82 -8.49 -2.76 -3.50
C ARG A 82 -8.56 -1.89 -2.24
N VAL A 83 -7.56 -1.97 -1.36
CA VAL A 83 -7.50 -1.14 -0.15
C VAL A 83 -7.24 0.33 -0.52
N LEU A 84 -6.24 0.58 -1.37
CA LEU A 84 -5.81 1.93 -1.77
C LEU A 84 -6.88 2.68 -2.57
N LEU A 85 -7.71 2.01 -3.37
CA LEU A 85 -8.78 2.63 -4.14
C LEU A 85 -10.12 2.62 -3.39
N GLY A 86 -10.26 1.75 -2.39
CA GLY A 86 -11.50 1.57 -1.64
C GLY A 86 -12.44 0.66 -2.41
N THR A 87 -12.80 -0.48 -1.80
CA THR A 87 -13.57 -1.55 -2.44
C THR A 87 -15.06 -1.27 -2.61
N ALA A 88 -15.49 -0.01 -2.75
CA ALA A 88 -16.85 0.31 -3.16
C ALA A 88 -17.04 0.30 -4.69
N PHE A 89 -15.96 0.29 -5.48
CA PHE A 89 -16.06 0.09 -6.92
C PHE A 89 -15.94 -1.40 -7.24
N PHE A 90 -17.06 -2.11 -7.09
CA PHE A 90 -17.35 -3.15 -8.08
C PHE A 90 -17.70 -2.42 -9.37
N ASP A 91 -16.89 -2.56 -10.40
CA ASP A 91 -17.53 -2.80 -11.68
C ASP A 91 -16.70 -3.79 -12.50
N SER A 92 -17.23 -5.00 -12.63
CA SER A 92 -16.84 -5.99 -13.63
C SER A 92 -17.34 -5.59 -15.03
N LYS A 93 -17.58 -4.29 -15.28
CA LYS A 93 -18.27 -3.79 -16.49
C LYS A 93 -17.76 -2.49 -17.10
N THR A 94 -16.54 -2.06 -16.82
CA THR A 94 -15.88 -0.99 -17.60
C THR A 94 -14.68 -1.53 -18.38
N MET A 95 -14.92 -2.62 -19.10
CA MET A 95 -14.35 -2.75 -20.44
C MET A 95 -15.28 -2.04 -21.43
N ASN A 96 -14.66 -1.21 -22.27
CA ASN A 96 -15.16 -0.56 -23.48
C ASN A 96 -15.86 0.82 -23.40
N THR A 97 -15.23 1.73 -24.15
CA THR A 97 -15.77 2.91 -24.86
C THR A 97 -16.35 4.06 -24.07
N ALA A 98 -15.59 5.17 -23.98
CA ALA A 98 -16.10 6.52 -24.24
C ALA A 98 -14.94 7.54 -24.35
N PHE A 99 -14.15 7.45 -25.43
CA PHE A 99 -13.65 8.65 -26.10
C PHE A 99 -14.54 8.84 -27.33
N ASN A 100 -15.48 9.78 -27.21
CA ASN A 100 -16.02 10.66 -28.27
C ASN A 100 -17.04 11.60 -27.63
#